data_AF-A0A3B3DJI3-F1
#
_entry.id   AF-A0A3B3DJI3-F1
#
_cell.length_a   1.000
_cell.length_b   1.000
_cell.length_c   1.000
_cell.angle_alpha   90.00
_cell.angle_beta   90.00
_cell.angle_gamma   90.00
#
_symmetry.space_group_name_H-M   'P 1'
#
loop_
_entity.id
_entity.type
_entity.pdbx_description
1 polymer ?
#
loop_
_entity_poly.entity_id
_entity_poly.type
_entity_poly.pdbx_seq_one_letter_code
_entity_poly.pdbx_strand_id
1 'polypeptide(L)'
;YGMLISCLVQNGYTPLHIAAKKNQTNIALALLQYGAETNVLTKQGVSPLHLASQEGHAEMVSLLLSKGAHVNTATKSGLTALHLTAQEDRVNAAEVLAKHDANLDQQTKHRHMLKSRRNEAET
;
A
#
# COMPACT_ATOMS: atom_id res chain seq x y z
N TYR A 1 10.83 4.02 -32.91
CA TYR A 1 10.66 4.59 -31.56
C TYR A 1 9.52 3.92 -30.78
N GLY A 2 9.49 2.58 -30.67
CA GLY A 2 8.39 1.85 -30.01
C GLY A 2 8.81 0.78 -29.01
N MET A 3 10.09 0.71 -28.63
CA MET A 3 10.66 -0.46 -27.96
C MET A 3 10.82 -0.32 -26.43
N LEU A 4 10.60 0.86 -25.85
CA LEU A 4 10.81 1.08 -24.40
C LEU A 4 9.58 0.86 -23.51
N ILE A 5 8.37 0.76 -24.08
CA ILE A 5 7.15 0.66 -23.26
C ILE A 5 6.75 -0.81 -23.00
N SER A 6 7.14 -1.77 -23.86
CA SER A 6 6.61 -3.14 -23.76
C SER A 6 7.26 -4.00 -22.66
N CYS A 7 8.56 -3.85 -22.37
CA CYS A 7 9.20 -4.60 -21.28
C CYS A 7 8.64 -4.26 -19.89
N LEU A 8 8.10 -3.05 -19.69
CA LEU A 8 7.52 -2.64 -18.42
C LEU A 8 6.15 -3.29 -18.17
N VAL A 9 5.38 -3.62 -19.21
CA VAL A 9 4.01 -4.14 -19.06
C VAL A 9 3.95 -5.67 -18.94
N GLN A 10 5.01 -6.39 -19.33
CA GLN A 10 4.98 -7.86 -19.43
C GLN A 10 4.71 -8.61 -18.11
N ASN A 11 4.96 -7.97 -16.96
CA ASN A 11 4.84 -8.60 -15.64
C ASN A 11 3.62 -8.14 -14.83
N GLY A 12 2.69 -7.40 -15.44
CA GLY A 12 1.52 -6.86 -14.76
C GLY A 12 1.81 -5.58 -13.96
N TYR A 13 2.88 -4.87 -14.30
CA TYR A 13 3.16 -3.55 -13.71
C TYR A 13 2.26 -2.50 -14.36
N THR A 14 1.63 -1.70 -13.52
CA THR A 14 0.86 -0.52 -13.92
C THR A 14 1.73 0.74 -13.81
N PRO A 15 1.33 1.86 -14.43
CA PRO A 15 2.01 3.15 -14.23
C PRO A 15 2.17 3.54 -12.75
N LEU A 16 1.20 3.16 -11.90
CA LEU A 16 1.26 3.43 -10.47
C LEU A 16 2.38 2.65 -9.76
N HIS A 17 2.66 1.42 -10.18
CA HIS A 17 3.82 0.66 -9.66
C HIS A 17 5.15 1.36 -9.99
N ILE A 18 5.27 1.87 -11.21
CA ILE A 18 6.48 2.56 -11.67
C ILE A 18 6.65 3.87 -10.88
N ALA A 19 5.57 4.64 -10.75
CA ALA A 19 5.57 5.87 -9.97
C ALA A 19 5.97 5.62 -8.51
N ALA A 20 5.43 4.55 -7.90
CA ALA A 20 5.76 4.15 -6.53
C ALA A 20 7.24 3.77 -6.36
N LYS A 21 7.77 2.95 -7.28
CA LYS A 21 9.18 2.57 -7.31
C LYS A 21 10.13 3.76 -7.53
N LYS A 22 9.70 4.76 -8.31
CA LYS A 22 10.52 5.94 -8.65
C LYS A 22 10.31 7.14 -7.73
N ASN A 23 9.54 7.00 -6.66
CA ASN A 23 9.13 8.08 -5.76
C ASN A 23 8.46 9.28 -6.48
N GLN A 24 7.73 9.02 -7.56
CA GLN A 24 7.06 10.08 -8.33
C GLN A 24 5.68 10.37 -7.75
N THR A 25 5.65 10.99 -6.56
CA THR A 25 4.42 11.27 -5.79
C THR A 25 3.39 12.08 -6.60
N ASN A 26 3.84 13.10 -7.36
CA ASN A 26 2.96 13.90 -8.22
C ASN A 26 2.27 13.06 -9.31
N ILE A 27 3.02 12.14 -9.94
CA ILE A 27 2.47 11.26 -10.99
C ILE A 27 1.54 10.22 -10.36
N ALA A 28 1.92 9.64 -9.22
CA ALA A 28 1.06 8.73 -8.49
C ALA A 28 -0.26 9.40 -8.10
N LEU A 29 -0.22 10.64 -7.59
CA LEU A 29 -1.39 11.41 -7.22
C LEU A 29 -2.30 11.70 -8.42
N ALA A 30 -1.73 12.12 -9.55
CA ALA A 30 -2.47 12.31 -10.79
C ALA A 30 -3.15 11.00 -11.23
N LEU A 31 -2.40 9.89 -11.29
CA LEU A 31 -2.94 8.58 -11.67
C LEU A 31 -4.13 8.18 -10.79
N LEU A 32 -4.02 8.38 -9.47
CA LEU A 32 -5.09 8.09 -8.52
C LEU A 32 -6.31 9.00 -8.68
N GLN A 33 -6.11 10.28 -9.05
CA GLN A 33 -7.21 11.19 -9.38
C GLN A 33 -7.94 10.78 -10.66
N TYR A 34 -7.23 10.22 -11.64
CA TYR A 34 -7.82 9.69 -12.87
C TYR A 34 -8.42 8.28 -12.71
N GLY A 35 -8.55 7.78 -11.48
CA GLY A 35 -9.20 6.50 -11.18
C GLY A 35 -8.29 5.28 -11.28
N ALA A 36 -6.97 5.44 -11.21
CA ALA A 36 -6.08 4.29 -11.10
C ALA A 36 -6.33 3.52 -9.80
N GLU A 37 -6.36 2.19 -9.89
CA GLU A 37 -6.51 1.31 -8.75
C GLU A 37 -5.26 1.36 -7.85
N THR A 38 -5.44 1.70 -6.57
CA THR A 38 -4.36 1.74 -5.55
C THR A 38 -3.81 0.37 -5.19
N ASN A 39 -4.68 -0.64 -5.18
CA ASN A 39 -4.42 -2.00 -4.69
C ASN A 39 -4.15 -3.01 -5.81
N VAL A 40 -3.81 -2.52 -7.00
CA VAL A 40 -3.51 -3.39 -8.14
C VAL A 40 -2.29 -4.27 -7.85
N LEU A 41 -2.37 -5.54 -8.25
CA LEU A 41 -1.32 -6.53 -8.04
C LEU A 41 -0.67 -6.92 -9.36
N THR A 42 0.66 -6.98 -9.37
CA THR A 42 1.42 -7.61 -10.47
C THR A 42 1.20 -9.12 -10.50
N LYS A 43 1.72 -9.80 -11.53
CA LYS A 43 1.73 -11.26 -11.59
C LYS A 43 2.43 -11.94 -10.41
N GLN A 44 3.23 -11.21 -9.63
CA GLN A 44 3.91 -11.72 -8.43
C GLN A 44 3.20 -11.35 -7.12
N GLY A 45 1.99 -10.78 -7.18
CA GLY A 45 1.27 -10.31 -5.99
C GLY A 45 1.90 -9.06 -5.36
N VAL A 46 2.83 -8.41 -6.06
CA VAL A 46 3.44 -7.16 -5.62
C VAL A 46 2.48 -6.02 -5.93
N SER A 47 2.30 -5.10 -4.98
CA SER A 47 1.46 -3.91 -5.10
C SER A 47 2.33 -2.65 -5.20
N PRO A 48 1.78 -1.48 -5.57
CA PRO A 48 2.53 -0.23 -5.53
C PRO A 48 3.09 0.07 -4.12
N LEU A 49 2.35 -0.28 -3.07
CA LEU A 49 2.79 -0.09 -1.68
C LEU A 49 4.02 -0.94 -1.35
N HIS A 50 4.07 -2.20 -1.81
CA HIS A 50 5.24 -3.06 -1.64
C HIS A 50 6.51 -2.43 -2.25
N LEU A 51 6.40 -1.89 -3.47
CA LEU A 51 7.52 -1.25 -4.15
C LEU A 51 7.98 0.03 -3.44
N ALA A 52 7.04 0.90 -3.05
CA ALA A 52 7.38 2.11 -2.29
C ALA A 52 8.07 1.77 -0.96
N SER A 53 7.62 0.70 -0.30
CA SER A 53 8.14 0.23 0.98
C SER A 53 9.55 -0.36 0.84
N GLN A 54 9.77 -1.23 -0.15
CA GLN A 54 11.07 -1.84 -0.42
C GLN A 54 12.15 -0.79 -0.75
N GLU A 55 11.80 0.24 -1.51
CA GLU A 55 12.71 1.34 -1.85
C GLU A 55 12.86 2.36 -0.70
N GLY A 56 12.01 2.29 0.34
CA GLY A 56 12.07 3.17 1.51
C GLY A 56 11.46 4.56 1.30
N HIS A 57 10.60 4.72 0.29
CA HIS A 57 9.94 5.98 -0.03
C HIS A 57 8.78 6.28 0.92
N ALA A 58 9.09 6.73 2.14
CA ALA A 58 8.11 7.00 3.19
C ALA A 58 6.98 7.96 2.77
N GLU A 59 7.29 9.00 1.99
CA GLU A 59 6.28 9.93 1.47
C GLU A 59 5.29 9.24 0.50
N MET A 60 5.81 8.42 -0.41
CA MET A 60 4.99 7.63 -1.32
C MET A 60 4.13 6.60 -0.58
N VAL A 61 4.69 5.94 0.44
CA VAL A 61 3.97 5.01 1.32
C VAL A 61 2.80 5.74 1.99
N SER A 62 3.06 6.90 2.60
CA SER A 62 2.03 7.73 3.23
C SER A 62 0.92 8.14 2.23
N LEU A 63 1.30 8.55 1.02
CA LEU A 63 0.35 8.92 -0.04
C LEU A 63 -0.54 7.75 -0.46
N LEU A 64 0.04 6.56 -0.66
CA LEU A 64 -0.71 5.36 -1.03
C LEU A 64 -1.68 4.94 0.08
N LEU A 65 -1.23 4.96 1.34
CA LEU A 65 -2.07 4.65 2.50
C LEU A 65 -3.22 5.65 2.65
N SER A 66 -2.96 6.95 2.49
CA SER A 66 -3.99 8.00 2.48
C SER A 66 -5.05 7.78 1.39
N LYS A 67 -4.69 7.11 0.30
CA LYS A 67 -5.60 6.76 -0.81
C LYS A 67 -6.23 5.37 -0.66
N GLY A 68 -6.12 4.74 0.50
CA GLY A 68 -6.76 3.47 0.82
C GLY A 68 -5.99 2.24 0.37
N ALA A 69 -4.66 2.34 0.28
CA ALA A 69 -3.83 1.15 0.04
C ALA A 69 -3.92 0.16 1.22
N HIS A 70 -3.99 -1.13 0.89
CA HIS A 70 -4.06 -2.21 1.87
C HIS A 70 -2.66 -2.54 2.41
N VAL A 71 -2.40 -2.14 3.67
CA VAL A 71 -1.13 -2.38 4.37
C VAL A 71 -0.83 -3.86 4.59
N ASN A 72 -1.89 -4.66 4.80
CA ASN A 72 -1.80 -6.10 5.08
C ASN A 72 -1.86 -6.98 3.83
N THR A 73 -1.66 -6.40 2.65
CA THR A 73 -1.55 -7.20 1.42
C THR A 73 -0.27 -8.02 1.48
N ALA A 74 -0.37 -9.32 1.20
CA ALA A 74 0.79 -10.19 1.06
C ALA A 74 1.13 -10.43 -0.42
N THR A 75 2.42 -10.48 -0.74
CA THR A 75 2.90 -10.95 -2.03
C THR A 75 2.68 -12.45 -2.19
N LYS A 76 2.97 -13.01 -3.38
CA LYS A 76 2.92 -14.47 -3.58
C LYS A 76 3.85 -15.27 -2.67
N SER A 77 4.91 -14.66 -2.14
CA SER A 77 5.81 -15.30 -1.18
C SER A 77 5.33 -15.16 0.27
N GLY A 78 4.16 -14.54 0.52
CA GLY A 78 3.64 -14.29 1.86
C GLY A 78 4.27 -13.10 2.57
N LEU A 79 5.03 -12.26 1.86
CA LEU A 79 5.68 -11.09 2.44
C LEU A 79 4.75 -9.88 2.36
N THR A 80 4.63 -9.11 3.44
CA THR A 80 3.88 -7.85 3.48
C THR A 80 4.82 -6.68 3.21
N ALA A 81 4.27 -5.49 3.01
CA ALA A 81 5.04 -4.25 2.89
C ALA A 81 6.01 -4.06 4.08
N LEU A 82 5.58 -4.39 5.31
CA LEU A 82 6.41 -4.28 6.50
C LEU A 82 7.59 -5.28 6.48
N HIS A 83 7.37 -6.53 6.05
CA HIS A 83 8.46 -7.50 5.89
C HIS A 83 9.52 -6.99 4.90
N LEU A 84 9.11 -6.38 3.79
CA LEU A 84 10.05 -5.81 2.81
C LEU A 84 10.83 -4.63 3.38
N THR A 85 10.20 -3.75 4.17
CA THR A 85 10.94 -2.66 4.84
C THR A 85 11.97 -3.18 5.82
N ALA A 86 11.67 -4.26 6.55
CA ALA A 86 12.60 -4.86 7.50
C ALA A 86 13.77 -5.54 6.80
N GLN A 87 13.52 -6.18 5.65
CA GLN A 87 14.56 -6.83 4.85
C GLN A 87 15.57 -5.83 4.25
N GLU A 88 15.09 -4.66 3.83
CA GLU A 88 15.89 -3.62 3.15
C GLU A 88 16.34 -2.49 4.10
N ASP A 89 16.18 -2.67 5.42
CA ASP A 89 16.53 -1.70 6.46
C ASP A 89 15.90 -0.30 6.25
N ARG A 90 14.64 -0.27 5.81
CA ARG A 90 13.89 0.96 5.51
C ARG A 90 13.10 1.47 6.71
N VAL A 91 13.81 1.89 7.76
CA VAL A 91 13.23 2.33 9.03
C VAL A 91 12.12 3.38 8.86
N ASN A 92 12.34 4.41 8.06
CA ASN A 92 11.36 5.49 7.86
C ASN A 92 10.04 5.00 7.25
N ALA A 93 10.12 4.09 6.27
CA ALA A 93 8.92 3.51 5.67
C ALA A 93 8.23 2.53 6.62
N ALA A 94 9.00 1.75 7.38
CA ALA A 94 8.49 0.85 8.41
C ALA A 94 7.71 1.60 9.50
N GLU A 95 8.21 2.75 9.94
CA GLU A 95 7.50 3.61 10.91
C GLU A 95 6.16 4.10 10.38
N VAL A 96 6.09 4.53 9.11
CA VAL A 96 4.84 5.01 8.51
C VAL A 96 3.83 3.86 8.42
N LEU A 97 4.26 2.67 8.00
CA LEU A 97 3.41 1.48 7.94
C LEU A 97 2.90 1.08 9.32
N ALA A 98 3.79 1.01 10.32
CA ALA A 98 3.45 0.62 11.69
C ALA A 98 2.47 1.60 12.35
N LYS A 99 2.67 2.91 12.16
CA LYS A 99 1.73 3.95 12.63
C LYS A 99 0.35 3.78 12.01
N HIS A 100 0.29 3.46 10.72
CA HIS A 100 -0.98 3.28 10.02
C HIS A 100 -1.69 1.98 10.43
N ASP A 101 -0.95 0.88 10.60
CA ASP A 101 -1.51 -0.41 11.00
C ASP A 101 -2.06 -0.38 12.45
N ALA A 102 -1.30 0.24 13.37
CA ALA A 102 -1.77 0.47 14.74
C ALA A 102 -3.07 1.30 14.80
N ASN A 103 -3.24 2.27 13.90
CA ASN A 103 -4.47 3.07 13.81
C ASN A 103 -5.67 2.23 13.34
N LEU A 104 -5.46 1.33 12.37
CA LEU A 104 -6.51 0.40 11.91
C LEU A 104 -6.98 -0.53 13.03
N ASP A 105 -6.06 -1.03 13.86
CA ASP A 105 -6.39 -1.87 15.01
C ASP A 105 -7.21 -1.12 16.08
N GLN A 106 -6.85 0.12 16.38
CA GLN A 106 -7.60 0.97 17.33
C GLN A 106 -9.02 1.25 16.81
N GLN A 107 -9.15 1.58 15.52
CA GLN A 107 -10.45 1.82 14.90
C GLN A 107 -11.33 0.55 14.89
N THR A 108 -10.73 -0.62 14.68
CA THR A 108 -11.45 -1.91 14.65
C THR A 108 -11.94 -2.29 16.05
N LYS A 109 -11.10 -2.12 17.09
CA LYS A 109 -11.50 -2.35 18.49
C LYS A 109 -12.62 -1.41 18.93
N HIS A 110 -12.51 -0.11 18.63
CA HIS A 110 -13.55 0.86 18.96
C HIS A 110 -14.89 0.52 18.29
N ARG A 111 -14.85 0.08 17.02
CA ARG A 111 -16.07 -0.32 16.28
C ARG A 111 -16.72 -1.59 16.85
N HIS A 112 -15.92 -2.54 17.33
CA HIS A 112 -16.44 -3.72 18.03
C HIS A 112 -17.06 -3.36 19.39
N MET A 113 -16.45 -2.44 20.13
CA MET A 113 -16.96 -1.96 21.43
C MET A 113 -18.30 -1.23 21.30
N LEU A 114 -18.50 -0.46 20.23
CA LEU A 114 -19.78 0.21 19.96
C LEU A 114 -20.91 -0.75 19.56
N LYS A 115 -20.60 -1.87 18.89
CA LYS A 115 -21.62 -2.88 18.55
C LYS A 115 -22.08 -3.67 19.77
N SER A 116 -21.19 -3.95 20.72
CA SER A 116 -21.57 -4.65 21.96
C SER A 116 -22.57 -3.86 22.79
N ARG A 117 -22.41 -2.53 22.88
CA ARG A 117 -23.30 -1.67 23.68
C ARG A 117 -24.69 -1.43 23.07
N ARG A 118 -24.90 -1.72 21.79
CA ARG A 118 -26.22 -1.58 21.14
C ARG A 118 -27.11 -2.81 21.37
N ASN A 119 -26.52 -3.99 21.57
CA ASN A 119 -27.27 -5.22 21.81
C ASN A 119 -27.80 -5.36 23.25
N GLU A 120 -27.26 -4.59 24.19
CA GLU A 120 -27.69 -4.59 25.61
C GLU A 120 -28.83 -3.60 25.90
N ALA A 121 -29.22 -2.76 24.92
CA ALA A 121 -30.35 -1.83 25.05
C ALA A 121 -31.67 -2.38 24.47
N GLU A 122 -31.66 -3.59 23.91
CA GLU A 122 -32.82 -4.25 23.28
C GLU A 122 -33.29 -5.51 24.04
N THR A 123 -32.78 -5.76 25.24
CA THR A 123 -33.25 -6.80 26.18
C THR A 123 -33.81 -6.16 27.44
#